data_AF-A0A1L8N297-F1
#
_entry.id   AF-A0A1L8N297-F1
#
_cell.length_a   1.000
_cell.length_b   1.000
_cell.length_c   1.000
_cell.angle_alpha   90.00
_cell.angle_beta   90.00
_cell.angle_gamma   90.00
#
_symmetry.space_group_name_H-M   'P 1'
#
loop_
_entity.id
_entity.type
_entity.pdbx_description
1 polymer ?
#
loop_
_entity_poly.entity_id
_entity_poly.type
_entity_poly.pdbx_seq_one_letter_code
_entity_poly.pdbx_strand_id
1 'polypeptide(L)'
;MSWIKYRKALFPILIFFFLHPVVIFSATYDDVSETLSEIFDDYIDENEGTTSFRSLYIPSGGRAEALGSAFTALADDISFFEYNPAGSCQLENTEAAIFHNSWISDSSLETLSYVNRINNLGYGASLKCFYVPFTEYNIFGDNVSTGYYSETTATLNVSYNFLAGYKFKGICVGANLKGAFRSIPDYTDNDTDEIITDSGLSQSAIAAMTDIGVLLQFNALKFYSSRDSNLNFGATIHNLGFIYTDLTSSDSDFSETLPTYFSTGIAYSFIRPVTITLEYQQPFNLSDLSTSEQWAASTGTSVIITPFFTMLGGFQLRGGSPRLTMGGELKYNEVTFNINYTLDMTSSTTPINRISVTAKLNLGDNGRYELQQKIDEMYSTGLHLYANGELEKAIEIWSEILEYSPRFDPAIAGIESAQSSLELEQRIKELQTLN
;
A
#
# COMPACT_ATOMS: atom_id res chain seq x y z
N MET A 1 21.23 -21.03 -50.77
CA MET A 1 21.48 -19.59 -50.94
C MET A 1 20.09 -18.93 -50.86
N SER A 2 19.61 -18.23 -49.83
CA SER A 2 20.09 -17.60 -48.58
C SER A 2 18.83 -17.44 -47.68
N TRP A 3 18.81 -17.97 -46.45
CA TRP A 3 18.89 -17.23 -45.18
C TRP A 3 17.88 -16.07 -44.91
N ILE A 4 16.95 -16.33 -43.97
CA ILE A 4 16.58 -15.53 -42.77
C ILE A 4 16.04 -14.08 -42.93
N LYS A 5 14.81 -13.76 -42.42
CA LYS A 5 14.55 -13.00 -41.15
C LYS A 5 13.08 -12.52 -40.94
N TYR A 6 12.70 -12.51 -39.65
CA TYR A 6 11.61 -11.80 -38.94
C TYR A 6 10.18 -12.37 -38.87
N ARG A 7 9.99 -13.18 -37.82
CA ARG A 7 8.79 -13.21 -36.96
C ARG A 7 8.49 -11.81 -36.39
N LYS A 8 7.23 -11.38 -36.46
CA LYS A 8 6.57 -10.54 -35.46
C LYS A 8 5.13 -11.05 -35.30
N ALA A 9 4.96 -12.01 -34.38
CA ALA A 9 3.68 -12.20 -33.72
C ALA A 9 3.60 -11.14 -32.63
N LEU A 10 2.85 -10.07 -32.88
CA LEU A 10 2.47 -9.07 -31.87
C LEU A 10 1.02 -9.35 -31.53
N PHE A 11 0.82 -9.99 -30.39
CA PHE A 11 -0.44 -10.01 -29.65
C PHE A 11 -0.73 -8.58 -29.15
N PRO A 12 -1.88 -7.97 -29.47
CA PRO A 12 -2.36 -6.84 -28.70
C PRO A 12 -3.14 -7.38 -27.49
N ILE A 13 -2.57 -7.25 -26.30
CA ILE A 13 -3.35 -7.31 -25.06
C ILE A 13 -3.87 -5.90 -24.83
N LEU A 14 -5.17 -5.72 -25.09
CA LEU A 14 -5.94 -4.57 -24.65
C LEU A 14 -5.89 -4.50 -23.12
N ILE A 15 -5.31 -3.42 -22.60
CA ILE A 15 -5.62 -2.90 -21.26
C ILE A 15 -6.35 -1.59 -21.49
N PHE A 16 -7.52 -1.48 -20.87
CA PHE A 16 -8.54 -0.43 -21.03
C PHE A 16 -7.96 0.98 -21.22
N PHE A 17 -8.01 1.47 -22.45
CA PHE A 17 -8.13 2.89 -22.74
C PHE A 17 -9.62 3.13 -23.00
N PHE A 18 -10.27 4.00 -22.22
CA PHE A 18 -11.57 4.52 -22.61
C PHE A 18 -11.42 5.13 -24.02
N LEU A 19 -12.27 4.66 -24.92
CA LEU A 19 -12.35 5.06 -26.33
C LEU A 19 -12.84 6.51 -26.42
N HIS A 20 -11.93 7.48 -26.23
CA HIS A 20 -11.93 8.75 -26.96
C HIS A 20 -10.47 9.11 -27.25
N PRO A 21 -10.05 9.18 -28.52
CA PRO A 21 -8.72 9.65 -28.86
C PRO A 21 -8.69 11.17 -28.63
N VAL A 22 -8.43 11.61 -27.40
CA VAL A 22 -8.16 13.01 -27.15
C VAL A 22 -6.72 13.25 -27.58
N VAL A 23 -6.59 13.84 -28.78
CA VAL A 23 -5.32 14.38 -29.26
C VAL A 23 -5.07 15.66 -28.47
N ILE A 24 -4.33 15.58 -27.37
CA ILE A 24 -3.95 16.75 -26.57
C ILE A 24 -2.85 17.52 -27.32
N PHE A 25 -3.26 18.43 -28.20
CA PHE A 25 -2.40 19.50 -28.70
C PHE A 25 -2.38 20.64 -27.68
N SER A 26 -1.20 21.06 -27.22
CA SER A 26 -0.90 22.34 -26.54
C SER A 26 -2.08 22.98 -25.76
N ALA A 27 -2.60 22.29 -24.75
CA ALA A 27 -3.67 22.81 -23.90
C ALA A 27 -3.07 23.60 -22.72
N THR A 28 -3.71 24.69 -22.32
CA THR A 28 -3.43 25.33 -21.02
C THR A 28 -4.10 24.53 -19.90
N TYR A 29 -3.65 24.70 -18.64
CA TYR A 29 -4.22 23.97 -17.49
C TYR A 29 -5.75 24.18 -17.38
N ASP A 30 -6.22 25.40 -17.65
CA ASP A 30 -7.64 25.73 -17.61
C ASP A 30 -8.45 24.92 -18.65
N ASP A 31 -7.93 24.77 -19.88
CA ASP A 31 -8.59 23.96 -20.92
C ASP A 31 -8.66 22.47 -20.52
N VAL A 32 -7.61 21.97 -19.86
CA VAL A 32 -7.55 20.58 -19.38
C VAL A 32 -8.53 20.38 -18.22
N SER A 33 -8.57 21.32 -17.28
CA SER A 33 -9.47 21.29 -16.13
C SER A 33 -10.93 21.33 -16.56
N GLU A 34 -11.31 22.24 -17.46
CA GLU A 34 -12.67 22.34 -18.01
C GLU A 34 -13.08 21.04 -18.72
N THR A 35 -12.22 20.51 -19.59
CA THR A 35 -12.48 19.24 -20.30
C THR A 35 -12.62 18.07 -19.33
N LEU A 36 -11.76 17.98 -18.31
CA LEU A 36 -11.86 16.93 -17.30
C LEU A 36 -13.13 17.07 -16.47
N SER A 37 -13.49 18.28 -16.07
CA SER A 37 -14.74 18.55 -15.34
C SER A 37 -15.95 18.08 -16.15
N GLU A 38 -16.02 18.37 -17.45
CA GLU A 38 -17.12 17.91 -18.30
C GLU A 38 -17.17 16.38 -18.43
N ILE A 39 -16.02 15.71 -18.52
CA ILE A 39 -15.94 14.24 -18.64
C ILE A 39 -16.40 13.56 -17.34
N PHE A 40 -16.12 14.17 -16.19
CA PHE A 40 -16.33 13.56 -14.87
C PHE A 40 -17.49 14.15 -14.06
N ASP A 41 -18.27 15.08 -14.63
CA ASP A 41 -19.41 15.74 -13.97
C ASP A 41 -20.44 14.74 -13.41
N ASP A 42 -20.75 13.70 -14.18
CA ASP A 42 -21.66 12.61 -13.79
C ASP A 42 -21.17 11.79 -12.57
N TYR A 43 -19.89 11.93 -12.20
CA TYR A 43 -19.31 11.26 -11.04
C TYR A 43 -19.23 12.15 -9.80
N ILE A 44 -19.65 13.42 -9.86
CA ILE A 44 -19.71 14.27 -8.66
C ILE A 44 -20.61 13.62 -7.60
N ASP A 45 -20.10 13.56 -6.38
CA ASP A 45 -20.75 12.86 -5.28
C ASP A 45 -21.43 13.85 -4.34
N GLU A 46 -22.75 13.76 -4.22
CA GLU A 46 -23.56 14.61 -3.34
C GLU A 46 -23.24 14.40 -1.85
N ASN A 47 -22.70 13.24 -1.48
CA ASN A 47 -22.35 12.90 -0.11
C ASN A 47 -20.89 13.23 0.25
N GLU A 48 -20.12 13.80 -0.67
CA GLU A 48 -18.73 14.16 -0.42
C GLU A 48 -18.63 15.17 0.74
N GLY A 49 -17.84 14.83 1.75
CA GLY A 49 -17.62 15.69 2.91
C GLY A 49 -18.63 15.58 4.05
N THR A 50 -19.48 14.56 4.03
CA THR A 50 -20.32 14.16 5.18
C THR A 50 -19.54 13.44 6.29
N THR A 51 -18.29 13.05 6.03
CA THR A 51 -17.38 12.41 6.99
C THR A 51 -16.32 13.38 7.54
N SER A 52 -15.86 13.13 8.76
CA SER A 52 -14.84 13.92 9.45
C SER A 52 -13.42 13.34 9.29
N PHE A 53 -12.42 13.98 9.91
CA PHE A 53 -10.98 13.64 9.81
C PHE A 53 -10.46 13.54 8.37
N ARG A 54 -10.31 14.70 7.73
CA ARG A 54 -9.89 14.79 6.32
C ARG A 54 -8.48 14.25 6.08
N SER A 55 -7.62 14.25 7.09
CA SER A 55 -6.27 13.67 7.02
C SER A 55 -6.26 12.18 6.67
N LEU A 56 -7.37 11.45 6.89
CA LEU A 56 -7.50 10.04 6.52
C LEU A 56 -7.66 9.81 5.02
N TYR A 57 -8.09 10.82 4.26
CA TYR A 57 -8.20 10.76 2.80
C TYR A 57 -6.94 11.24 2.07
N ILE A 58 -6.13 12.07 2.72
CA ILE A 58 -4.94 12.66 2.11
C ILE A 58 -3.81 11.65 2.22
N PRO A 59 -3.24 11.13 1.12
CA PRO A 59 -2.13 10.18 1.20
C PRO A 59 -0.88 10.84 1.80
N SER A 60 -0.12 10.10 2.59
CA SER A 60 1.14 10.59 3.17
C SER A 60 2.21 10.90 2.11
N GLY A 61 2.13 10.30 0.93
CA GLY A 61 3.16 10.36 -0.10
C GLY A 61 3.77 8.99 -0.39
N GLY A 62 4.99 9.01 -0.94
CA GLY A 62 5.75 7.80 -1.20
C GLY A 62 5.25 7.01 -2.40
N ARG A 63 5.65 5.75 -2.48
CA ARG A 63 5.32 4.84 -3.58
C ARG A 63 3.82 4.73 -3.84
N ALA A 64 3.03 4.65 -2.77
CA ALA A 64 1.59 4.44 -2.89
C ALA A 64 0.87 5.63 -3.53
N GLU A 65 1.19 6.87 -3.15
CA GLU A 65 0.61 8.06 -3.83
C GLU A 65 0.99 8.07 -5.31
N ALA A 66 2.26 7.76 -5.62
CA ALA A 66 2.76 7.70 -7.00
C ALA A 66 2.01 6.70 -7.90
N LEU A 67 1.48 5.63 -7.31
CA LEU A 67 0.69 4.60 -7.96
C LEU A 67 -0.81 4.92 -7.94
N GLY A 68 -1.18 6.18 -7.77
CA GLY A 68 -2.57 6.63 -7.75
C GLY A 68 -3.33 6.07 -6.55
N SER A 69 -2.64 5.77 -5.44
CA SER A 69 -3.22 5.13 -4.26
C SER A 69 -3.77 3.72 -4.51
N ALA A 70 -3.45 3.08 -5.64
CA ALA A 70 -3.76 1.68 -5.93
C ALA A 70 -2.72 0.74 -5.29
N PHE A 71 -2.78 0.58 -3.97
CA PHE A 71 -1.74 -0.06 -3.17
C PHE A 71 -2.23 -1.19 -2.26
N THR A 72 -3.54 -1.41 -2.10
CA THR A 72 -4.12 -2.44 -1.21
C THR A 72 -3.59 -3.85 -1.50
N ALA A 73 -3.37 -4.20 -2.77
CA ALA A 73 -2.84 -5.51 -3.16
C ALA A 73 -1.32 -5.56 -3.34
N LEU A 74 -0.67 -4.41 -3.46
CA LEU A 74 0.78 -4.36 -3.59
C LEU A 74 1.41 -4.40 -2.20
N ALA A 75 1.09 -3.42 -1.35
CA ALA A 75 1.45 -3.34 0.07
C ALA A 75 2.91 -3.75 0.38
N ASP A 76 3.83 -3.43 -0.54
CA ASP A 76 5.20 -3.96 -0.60
C ASP A 76 6.23 -3.07 0.10
N ASP A 77 5.80 -1.94 0.64
CA ASP A 77 6.63 -1.02 1.42
C ASP A 77 5.86 -0.40 2.60
N ILE A 78 6.58 0.39 3.40
CA ILE A 78 6.08 1.08 4.59
C ILE A 78 4.81 1.93 4.38
N SER A 79 4.44 2.30 3.15
CA SER A 79 3.16 2.97 2.90
C SER A 79 1.96 2.06 3.20
N PHE A 80 2.14 0.74 3.42
CA PHE A 80 1.07 -0.21 3.73
C PHE A 80 0.18 0.23 4.90
N PHE A 81 0.68 1.04 5.86
CA PHE A 81 -0.10 1.55 7.00
C PHE A 81 -1.42 2.21 6.58
N GLU A 82 -1.45 2.90 5.43
CA GLU A 82 -2.64 3.62 4.96
C GLU A 82 -3.55 2.76 4.07
N TYR A 83 -3.06 1.64 3.53
CA TYR A 83 -3.73 0.91 2.45
C TYR A 83 -4.08 -0.53 2.78
N ASN A 84 -3.13 -1.29 3.36
CA ASN A 84 -3.39 -2.66 3.79
C ASN A 84 -2.56 -3.06 5.01
N PRO A 85 -3.18 -3.20 6.20
CA PRO A 85 -2.47 -3.57 7.42
C PRO A 85 -1.80 -4.95 7.36
N ALA A 86 -2.18 -5.82 6.42
CA ALA A 86 -1.54 -7.10 6.19
C ALA A 86 -0.15 -7.00 5.51
N GLY A 87 0.27 -5.80 5.06
CA GLY A 87 1.54 -5.61 4.37
C GLY A 87 2.78 -5.90 5.23
N SER A 88 2.75 -5.64 6.54
CA SER A 88 3.96 -5.75 7.38
C SER A 88 4.55 -7.17 7.46
N CYS A 89 3.75 -8.22 7.32
CA CYS A 89 4.21 -9.62 7.35
C CYS A 89 4.85 -10.09 6.04
N GLN A 90 4.81 -9.28 4.97
CA GLN A 90 5.44 -9.62 3.69
C GLN A 90 6.67 -8.77 3.36
N LEU A 91 6.91 -7.67 4.08
CA LEU A 91 8.01 -6.76 3.77
C LEU A 91 9.36 -7.47 3.70
N GLU A 92 10.19 -7.08 2.73
CA GLU A 92 11.53 -7.62 2.56
C GLU A 92 12.45 -7.15 3.69
N ASN A 93 12.31 -5.89 4.12
CA ASN A 93 13.17 -5.28 5.11
C ASN A 93 12.36 -4.61 6.24
N THR A 94 13.04 -4.41 7.36
CA THR A 94 12.68 -3.41 8.37
C THR A 94 12.89 -2.04 7.76
N GLU A 95 11.90 -1.18 7.86
CA GLU A 95 11.91 0.15 7.23
C GLU A 95 11.56 1.22 8.24
N ALA A 96 12.20 2.38 8.13
CA ALA A 96 11.79 3.62 8.77
C ALA A 96 11.63 4.67 7.67
N ALA A 97 10.59 5.51 7.72
CA ALA A 97 10.40 6.54 6.71
C ALA A 97 9.85 7.83 7.30
N ILE A 98 10.26 8.93 6.68
CA ILE A 98 9.69 10.26 6.88
C ILE A 98 9.08 10.68 5.55
N PHE A 99 7.86 11.17 5.60
CA PHE A 99 7.12 11.71 4.48
C PHE A 99 6.80 13.17 4.76
N HIS A 100 7.00 14.00 3.75
CA HIS A 100 6.59 15.39 3.73
C HIS A 100 5.73 15.60 2.49
N ASN A 101 4.49 16.03 2.67
CA ASN A 101 3.58 16.34 1.58
C ASN A 101 3.10 17.79 1.74
N SER A 102 3.43 18.62 0.75
CA SER A 102 3.00 20.02 0.69
C SER A 102 1.81 20.13 -0.25
N TRP A 103 0.70 20.64 0.26
CA TRP A 103 -0.56 20.71 -0.45
C TRP A 103 -1.08 22.16 -0.53
N ILE A 104 -2.32 22.35 -1.01
CA ILE A 104 -2.89 23.68 -1.27
C ILE A 104 -3.07 24.50 0.02
N SER A 105 -3.11 25.83 -0.10
CA SER A 105 -3.33 26.77 1.02
C SER A 105 -2.32 26.65 2.18
N ASP A 106 -1.04 26.46 1.84
CA ASP A 106 0.06 26.26 2.81
C ASP A 106 -0.15 25.08 3.77
N SER A 107 -1.05 24.16 3.42
CA SER A 107 -1.27 22.94 4.19
C SER A 107 -0.12 21.97 4.00
N SER A 108 0.24 21.29 5.08
CA SER A 108 1.34 20.33 5.09
C SER A 108 0.95 19.09 5.87
N LEU A 109 1.51 17.97 5.45
CA LEU A 109 1.30 16.66 6.05
C LEU A 109 2.66 16.00 6.27
N GLU A 110 2.94 15.69 7.52
CA GLU A 110 4.17 15.02 7.95
C GLU A 110 3.82 13.63 8.47
N THR A 111 4.53 12.62 7.99
CA THR A 111 4.35 11.25 8.48
C THR A 111 5.69 10.64 8.86
N LEU A 112 5.75 10.03 10.04
CA LEU A 112 6.86 9.24 10.52
C LEU A 112 6.38 7.81 10.73
N SER A 113 7.02 6.85 10.07
CA SER A 113 6.64 5.44 10.14
C SER A 113 7.83 4.55 10.43
N TYR A 114 7.60 3.47 11.18
CA TYR A 114 8.56 2.40 11.43
C TYR A 114 7.86 1.05 11.39
N VAL A 115 8.46 0.09 10.70
CA VAL A 115 7.98 -1.28 10.60
C VAL A 115 9.12 -2.27 10.72
N ASN A 116 8.87 -3.37 11.42
CA ASN A 116 9.79 -4.48 11.55
C ASN A 116 9.05 -5.79 11.27
N ARG A 117 9.80 -6.77 10.76
CA ARG A 117 9.30 -8.12 10.51
C ARG A 117 10.24 -9.16 11.07
N ILE A 118 9.70 -10.05 11.90
CA ILE A 118 10.37 -11.22 12.44
C ILE A 118 9.70 -12.46 11.85
N ASN A 119 10.40 -13.14 10.93
CA ASN A 119 9.89 -14.31 10.22
C ASN A 119 8.54 -14.04 9.51
N ASN A 120 7.43 -14.52 10.07
CA ASN A 120 6.09 -14.35 9.53
C ASN A 120 5.26 -13.30 10.28
N LEU A 121 5.78 -12.73 11.37
CA LEU A 121 5.12 -11.69 12.16
C LEU A 121 5.66 -10.31 11.74
N GLY A 122 4.76 -9.43 11.32
CA GLY A 122 5.04 -8.01 11.09
C GLY A 122 4.42 -7.16 12.18
N TYR A 123 5.11 -6.09 12.58
CA TYR A 123 4.57 -5.08 13.49
C TYR A 123 5.20 -3.72 13.22
N GLY A 124 4.51 -2.64 13.60
CA GLY A 124 5.04 -1.31 13.40
C GLY A 124 4.19 -0.22 14.02
N ALA A 125 4.67 1.01 13.90
CA ALA A 125 3.95 2.20 14.32
C ALA A 125 4.11 3.31 13.27
N SER A 126 3.09 4.16 13.16
CA SER A 126 3.10 5.34 12.30
C SER A 126 2.46 6.53 13.04
N LEU A 127 3.00 7.72 12.84
CA LEU A 127 2.47 8.98 13.31
C LEU A 127 2.31 9.91 12.12
N LYS A 128 1.10 10.40 11.90
CA LYS A 128 0.72 11.27 10.80
C LYS A 128 0.17 12.57 11.37
N CYS A 129 0.68 13.71 10.93
CA CYS A 129 0.27 15.03 11.39
C CYS A 129 -0.07 15.90 10.19
N PHE A 130 -1.35 16.20 10.01
CA PHE A 130 -1.85 17.16 9.06
C PHE A 130 -2.05 18.50 9.76
N TYR A 131 -1.59 19.59 9.15
CA TYR A 131 -1.84 20.93 9.68
C TYR A 131 -2.07 21.94 8.57
N VAL A 132 -2.96 22.87 8.86
CA VAL A 132 -3.32 23.98 7.97
C VAL A 132 -3.23 25.26 8.78
N PRO A 133 -2.47 26.27 8.32
CA PRO A 133 -2.56 27.61 8.90
C PRO A 133 -4.01 28.08 8.85
N PHE A 134 -4.56 28.41 10.02
CA PHE A 134 -5.93 28.87 10.16
C PHE A 134 -5.91 30.29 10.70
N THR A 135 -6.46 31.20 9.92
CA THR A 135 -6.63 32.60 10.30
C THR A 135 -8.10 32.93 10.17
N GLU A 136 -8.66 33.51 11.23
CA GLU A 136 -10.05 33.89 11.23
C GLU A 136 -10.32 34.98 10.18
N TYR A 137 -11.31 34.74 9.32
CA TYR A 137 -11.69 35.68 8.26
C TYR A 137 -12.56 36.81 8.82
N ASN A 138 -11.95 37.77 9.52
CA ASN A 138 -12.59 39.03 9.93
C ASN A 138 -11.59 40.21 9.91
N ILE A 139 -12.08 41.45 10.13
CA ILE A 139 -11.30 42.69 9.96
C ILE A 139 -10.11 42.78 10.95
N PHE A 140 -10.16 42.01 12.04
CA PHE A 140 -9.16 41.95 13.11
C PHE A 140 -8.50 40.56 13.26
N GLY A 141 -8.99 39.54 12.55
CA GLY A 141 -8.71 38.12 12.76
C GLY A 141 -7.24 37.77 12.58
N ASP A 142 -6.57 38.42 11.62
CA ASP A 142 -5.12 38.34 11.40
C ASP A 142 -4.29 38.69 12.64
N ASN A 143 -4.82 39.52 13.56
CA ASN A 143 -4.10 39.99 14.75
C ASN A 143 -4.55 39.33 16.06
N VAL A 144 -5.73 38.70 16.08
CA VAL A 144 -6.38 38.24 17.31
C VAL A 144 -6.53 36.72 17.38
N SER A 145 -6.74 36.02 16.25
CA SER A 145 -6.81 34.55 16.21
C SER A 145 -6.07 33.98 15.00
N THR A 146 -4.75 33.84 15.15
CA THR A 146 -3.90 33.03 14.26
C THR A 146 -3.59 31.71 14.94
N GLY A 147 -3.93 30.59 14.31
CA GLY A 147 -3.68 29.26 14.84
C GLY A 147 -3.43 28.22 13.75
N TYR A 148 -3.45 26.95 14.16
CA TYR A 148 -3.38 25.84 13.24
C TYR A 148 -4.58 24.92 13.47
N TYR A 149 -5.31 24.65 12.41
CA TYR A 149 -6.09 23.42 12.34
C TYR A 149 -5.11 22.27 12.27
N SER A 150 -5.25 21.25 13.11
CA SER A 150 -4.40 20.06 13.02
C SER A 150 -5.16 18.77 13.28
N GLU A 151 -4.80 17.74 12.52
CA GLU A 151 -5.25 16.37 12.73
C GLU A 151 -4.02 15.49 12.90
N THR A 152 -3.86 14.88 14.07
CA THR A 152 -2.80 13.93 14.34
C THR A 152 -3.38 12.53 14.49
N THR A 153 -2.85 11.57 13.75
CA THR A 153 -3.24 10.16 13.83
C THR A 153 -2.03 9.30 14.18
N ALA A 154 -2.14 8.54 15.26
CA ALA A 154 -1.19 7.51 15.65
C ALA A 154 -1.74 6.14 15.28
N THR A 155 -0.93 5.29 14.65
CA THR A 155 -1.29 3.95 14.19
C THR A 155 -0.32 2.93 14.76
N LEU A 156 -0.85 1.84 15.30
CA LEU A 156 -0.10 0.64 15.65
C LEU A 156 -0.54 -0.50 14.74
N ASN A 157 0.42 -1.26 14.19
CA ASN A 157 0.14 -2.35 13.27
C ASN A 157 0.64 -3.68 13.82
N VAL A 158 -0.13 -4.73 13.53
CA VAL A 158 0.32 -6.12 13.65
C VAL A 158 -0.23 -6.95 12.49
N SER A 159 0.58 -7.84 11.94
CA SER A 159 0.14 -8.80 10.92
C SER A 159 0.90 -10.11 10.98
N TYR A 160 0.28 -11.17 10.47
CA TYR A 160 0.87 -12.51 10.43
C TYR A 160 0.65 -13.19 9.09
N ASN A 161 1.70 -13.83 8.56
CA ASN A 161 1.65 -14.61 7.33
C ASN A 161 1.37 -16.10 7.63
N PHE A 162 0.14 -16.52 7.41
CA PHE A 162 -0.28 -17.91 7.55
C PHE A 162 0.08 -18.71 6.30
N LEU A 163 0.37 -20.00 6.47
CA LEU A 163 0.60 -20.92 5.34
C LEU A 163 1.78 -20.52 4.43
N ALA A 164 2.69 -19.67 4.90
CA ALA A 164 3.88 -19.27 4.15
C ALA A 164 4.73 -20.50 3.76
N GLY A 165 4.99 -20.65 2.47
CA GLY A 165 5.76 -21.74 1.88
C GLY A 165 6.58 -21.29 0.66
N TYR A 166 7.08 -22.24 -0.12
CA TYR A 166 7.94 -21.95 -1.28
C TYR A 166 7.13 -21.48 -2.48
N LYS A 167 6.15 -22.28 -2.94
CA LYS A 167 5.29 -21.97 -4.10
C LYS A 167 4.16 -21.02 -3.71
N PHE A 168 3.46 -21.34 -2.63
CA PHE A 168 2.43 -20.50 -2.04
C PHE A 168 3.06 -19.59 -0.99
N LYS A 169 2.97 -18.27 -1.19
CA LYS A 169 3.62 -17.29 -0.32
C LYS A 169 2.86 -17.01 0.97
N GLY A 170 1.63 -17.51 1.05
CA GLY A 170 0.80 -17.50 2.24
C GLY A 170 -0.36 -16.51 2.17
N ILE A 171 -1.03 -16.42 3.31
CA ILE A 171 -2.18 -15.56 3.57
C ILE A 171 -1.73 -14.62 4.68
N CYS A 172 -1.41 -13.39 4.31
CA CYS A 172 -1.12 -12.33 5.25
C CYS A 172 -2.43 -11.76 5.77
N VAL A 173 -2.60 -11.72 7.09
CA VAL A 173 -3.75 -11.07 7.75
C VAL A 173 -3.18 -10.06 8.73
N GLY A 174 -3.71 -8.85 8.73
CA GLY A 174 -3.24 -7.78 9.60
C GLY A 174 -4.33 -6.86 10.08
N ALA A 175 -4.01 -6.12 11.13
CA ALA A 175 -4.86 -5.08 11.68
C ALA A 175 -4.04 -3.84 12.07
N ASN A 176 -4.66 -2.68 11.92
CA ASN A 176 -4.17 -1.40 12.43
C ASN A 176 -5.09 -0.94 13.56
N LEU A 177 -4.52 -0.54 14.70
CA LEU A 177 -5.23 0.21 15.72
C LEU A 177 -4.82 1.69 15.59
N LYS A 178 -5.79 2.57 15.41
CA LYS A 178 -5.56 4.00 15.19
C LYS A 178 -6.26 4.84 16.26
N GLY A 179 -5.56 5.86 16.75
CA GLY A 179 -6.13 6.94 17.54
C GLY A 179 -5.84 8.27 16.84
N ALA A 180 -6.84 9.11 16.69
CA ALA A 180 -6.70 10.41 16.06
C ALA A 180 -7.20 11.54 16.98
N PHE A 181 -6.56 12.70 16.88
CA PHE A 181 -6.93 13.91 17.59
C PHE A 181 -7.00 15.07 16.59
N ARG A 182 -8.14 15.74 16.56
CA ARG A 182 -8.38 16.98 15.81
C ARG A 182 -8.34 18.14 16.79
N SER A 183 -7.40 19.07 16.58
CA SER A 183 -7.29 20.31 17.32
C SER A 183 -7.76 21.48 16.46
N ILE A 184 -8.65 22.28 17.01
CA ILE A 184 -9.14 23.52 16.40
C ILE A 184 -8.76 24.70 17.32
N PRO A 185 -8.20 25.79 16.78
CA PRO A 185 -7.88 26.98 17.58
C PRO A 185 -9.14 27.71 18.04
N ASP A 186 -9.05 28.44 19.15
CA ASP A 186 -10.13 29.30 19.62
C ASP A 186 -10.40 30.42 18.61
N TYR A 187 -11.67 30.80 18.45
CA TYR A 187 -12.11 31.87 17.54
C TYR A 187 -12.69 33.06 18.33
N THR A 188 -12.80 34.21 17.67
CA THR A 188 -13.32 35.44 18.27
C THR A 188 -14.84 35.57 18.17
N ASP A 189 -15.43 36.33 19.10
CA ASP A 189 -16.83 36.74 18.99
C ASP A 189 -16.96 37.84 17.90
N ASN A 190 -17.86 37.62 16.94
CA ASN A 190 -18.06 38.51 15.79
C ASN A 190 -18.54 39.94 16.18
N ASP A 191 -19.10 40.13 17.36
CA ASP A 191 -19.62 41.41 17.83
C ASP A 191 -18.64 42.15 18.75
N THR A 192 -17.79 41.44 19.49
CA THR A 192 -16.87 42.04 20.49
C THR A 192 -15.39 41.94 20.14
N ASP A 193 -15.00 41.16 19.13
CA ASP A 193 -13.62 40.84 18.74
C ASP A 193 -12.79 40.21 19.88
N GLU A 194 -13.43 39.72 20.95
CA GLU A 194 -12.76 39.02 22.06
C GLU A 194 -12.68 37.52 21.77
N ILE A 195 -11.55 36.88 22.13
CA ILE A 195 -11.38 35.42 22.01
C ILE A 195 -12.38 34.72 22.94
N ILE A 196 -13.19 33.82 22.38
CA ILE A 196 -14.04 32.94 23.17
C ILE A 196 -13.17 31.79 23.68
N THR A 197 -12.81 31.84 24.97
CA THR A 197 -12.02 30.79 25.61
C THR A 197 -12.71 29.43 25.48
N ASP A 198 -11.93 28.39 25.17
CA ASP A 198 -12.37 26.99 25.00
C ASP A 198 -13.27 26.72 23.79
N SER A 199 -13.50 27.72 22.94
CA SER A 199 -14.33 27.60 21.75
C SER A 199 -13.74 26.64 20.69
N GLY A 200 -12.42 26.58 20.57
CA GLY A 200 -11.72 25.62 19.71
C GLY A 200 -11.74 24.20 20.29
N LEU A 201 -11.67 24.08 21.63
CA LEU A 201 -11.76 22.78 22.30
C LEU A 201 -13.16 22.16 22.15
N SER A 202 -14.21 22.97 22.09
CA SER A 202 -15.59 22.51 21.82
C SER A 202 -15.80 21.95 20.41
N GLN A 203 -14.96 22.33 19.44
CA GLN A 203 -14.98 21.77 18.07
C GLN A 203 -13.90 20.69 17.87
N SER A 204 -12.97 20.55 18.81
CA SER A 204 -11.95 19.52 18.76
C SER A 204 -12.57 18.13 18.97
N ALA A 205 -11.91 17.10 18.45
CA ALA A 205 -12.46 15.74 18.46
C ALA A 205 -11.36 14.69 18.66
N ILE A 206 -11.74 13.57 19.26
CA ILE A 206 -10.90 12.38 19.39
C ILE A 206 -11.58 11.24 18.66
N ALA A 207 -10.85 10.50 17.84
CA ALA A 207 -11.36 9.30 17.19
C ALA A 207 -10.53 8.07 17.56
N ALA A 208 -11.23 6.95 17.67
CA ALA A 208 -10.62 5.63 17.82
C ALA A 208 -11.15 4.74 16.71
N MET A 209 -10.25 4.10 15.97
CA MET A 209 -10.62 3.32 14.78
C MET A 209 -9.66 2.16 14.53
N THR A 210 -10.10 1.20 13.72
CA THR A 210 -9.33 0.02 13.34
C THR A 210 -9.44 -0.25 11.85
N ASP A 211 -8.35 -0.75 11.25
CA ASP A 211 -8.40 -1.34 9.91
C ASP A 211 -8.13 -2.83 10.01
N ILE A 212 -8.74 -3.60 9.12
CA ILE A 212 -8.51 -5.04 9.00
C ILE A 212 -8.22 -5.36 7.55
N GLY A 213 -7.17 -6.14 7.30
CA GLY A 213 -6.69 -6.42 5.97
C GLY A 213 -6.29 -7.87 5.79
N VAL A 214 -6.46 -8.34 4.55
CA VAL A 214 -5.95 -9.61 4.06
C VAL A 214 -5.17 -9.37 2.78
N LEU A 215 -4.08 -10.11 2.62
CA LEU A 215 -3.24 -10.09 1.44
C LEU A 215 -2.88 -11.53 1.06
N LEU A 216 -3.24 -11.90 -0.17
CA LEU A 216 -2.96 -13.21 -0.75
C LEU A 216 -1.90 -13.05 -1.85
N GLN A 217 -0.88 -13.90 -1.80
CA GLN A 217 0.27 -13.81 -2.70
C GLN A 217 0.45 -15.14 -3.47
N PHE A 218 0.43 -15.05 -4.79
CA PHE A 218 0.45 -16.20 -5.69
C PHE A 218 1.49 -16.05 -6.82
N ASN A 219 1.75 -17.18 -7.46
CA ASN A 219 2.41 -17.20 -8.76
C ASN A 219 1.41 -17.69 -9.82
N ALA A 220 1.09 -16.84 -10.81
CA ALA A 220 0.19 -17.16 -11.91
C ALA A 220 0.72 -16.57 -13.23
N LEU A 221 0.77 -17.40 -14.28
CA LEU A 221 1.27 -16.99 -15.61
C LEU A 221 2.63 -16.28 -15.55
N LYS A 222 3.54 -16.79 -14.71
CA LYS A 222 4.85 -16.18 -14.47
C LYS A 222 5.88 -16.73 -15.46
N PHE A 223 6.35 -15.89 -16.37
CA PHE A 223 7.31 -16.26 -17.42
C PHE A 223 8.77 -15.91 -17.08
N TYR A 224 9.07 -15.69 -15.80
CA TYR A 224 10.41 -15.35 -15.33
C TYR A 224 10.75 -16.09 -14.04
N SER A 225 12.02 -16.41 -13.87
CA SER A 225 12.52 -17.01 -12.63
C SER A 225 12.71 -15.91 -11.58
N SER A 226 11.83 -15.88 -10.59
CA SER A 226 12.03 -15.15 -9.33
C SER A 226 11.32 -15.90 -8.20
N ARG A 227 11.80 -15.72 -6.97
CA ARG A 227 11.13 -16.23 -5.77
C ARG A 227 9.92 -15.38 -5.40
N ASP A 228 9.89 -14.09 -5.73
CA ASP A 228 8.82 -13.16 -5.35
C ASP A 228 7.48 -13.57 -5.97
N SER A 229 6.34 -13.23 -5.37
CA SER A 229 5.06 -13.42 -6.05
C SER A 229 4.97 -12.51 -7.29
N ASN A 230 4.17 -12.91 -8.27
CA ASN A 230 3.87 -12.06 -9.42
C ASN A 230 2.40 -11.66 -9.52
N LEU A 231 1.54 -12.24 -8.68
CA LEU A 231 0.13 -11.89 -8.60
C LEU A 231 -0.28 -11.82 -7.14
N ASN A 232 -0.79 -10.67 -6.71
CA ASN A 232 -1.28 -10.45 -5.37
C ASN A 232 -2.74 -9.98 -5.41
N PHE A 233 -3.53 -10.40 -4.42
CA PHE A 233 -4.88 -9.92 -4.18
C PHE A 233 -4.95 -9.35 -2.77
N GLY A 234 -5.48 -8.14 -2.65
CA GLY A 234 -5.68 -7.47 -1.36
C GLY A 234 -7.14 -7.16 -1.13
N ALA A 235 -7.56 -7.23 0.14
CA ALA A 235 -8.87 -6.75 0.57
C ALA A 235 -8.77 -6.20 1.99
N THR A 236 -9.35 -5.03 2.22
CA THR A 236 -9.24 -4.30 3.48
C THR A 236 -10.51 -3.55 3.80
N ILE A 237 -10.79 -3.41 5.08
CA ILE A 237 -11.81 -2.49 5.59
C ILE A 237 -11.07 -1.45 6.43
N HIS A 238 -11.30 -0.18 6.14
CA HIS A 238 -10.61 0.95 6.73
C HIS A 238 -11.48 1.71 7.72
N ASN A 239 -10.85 2.26 8.75
CA ASN A 239 -11.40 3.26 9.66
C ASN A 239 -12.74 2.83 10.31
N LEU A 240 -12.86 1.57 10.73
CA LEU A 240 -13.99 1.12 11.55
C LEU A 240 -13.84 1.69 12.95
N GLY A 241 -14.72 2.60 13.36
CA GLY A 241 -14.55 3.28 14.63
C GLY A 241 -15.62 4.29 14.94
N PHE A 242 -15.30 5.18 15.87
CA PHE A 242 -16.19 6.24 16.33
C PHE A 242 -15.40 7.52 16.61
N ILE A 243 -16.12 8.64 16.62
CA ILE A 243 -15.60 9.97 16.91
C ILE A 243 -16.30 10.49 18.15
N TYR A 244 -15.52 10.98 19.10
CA TYR A 244 -15.97 11.71 20.27
C TYR A 244 -15.72 13.21 20.03
N THR A 245 -16.79 13.97 19.86
CA THR A 245 -16.77 15.41 19.60
C THR A 245 -17.16 16.22 20.83
N ASP A 246 -16.83 17.51 20.83
CA ASP A 246 -17.05 18.45 21.94
C ASP A 246 -16.41 17.99 23.25
N LEU A 247 -15.14 18.39 23.40
CA LEU A 247 -14.33 18.03 24.56
C LEU A 247 -14.59 18.92 25.79
N THR A 248 -15.56 19.85 25.71
CA THR A 248 -15.84 20.83 26.77
C THR A 248 -17.15 20.57 27.51
N SER A 249 -18.17 20.06 26.81
CA SER A 249 -19.48 19.82 27.40
C SER A 249 -19.61 18.39 27.97
N SER A 250 -20.54 18.21 28.91
CA SER A 250 -20.92 16.89 29.44
C SER A 250 -21.95 16.17 28.57
N ASP A 251 -22.44 16.84 27.52
CA ASP A 251 -23.47 16.36 26.60
C ASP A 251 -22.80 15.94 25.28
N SER A 252 -21.78 15.09 25.41
CA SER A 252 -20.99 14.61 24.29
C SER A 252 -21.77 13.61 23.45
N ASP A 253 -21.73 13.82 22.14
CA ASP A 253 -22.43 12.97 21.17
C ASP A 253 -21.45 12.32 20.19
N PHE A 254 -21.81 11.15 19.68
CA PHE A 254 -21.10 10.44 18.61
C PHE A 254 -21.70 10.83 17.25
N SER A 255 -21.80 12.14 17.01
CA SER A 255 -22.58 12.71 15.90
C SER A 255 -21.83 12.74 14.58
N GLU A 256 -20.50 12.85 14.60
CA GLU A 256 -19.64 12.81 13.41
C GLU A 256 -19.26 11.37 13.00
N THR A 257 -19.04 11.16 11.71
CA THR A 257 -18.73 9.84 11.14
C THR A 257 -17.34 9.78 10.54
N LEU A 258 -16.69 8.63 10.69
CA LEU A 258 -15.38 8.38 10.08
C LEU A 258 -15.52 7.99 8.60
N PRO A 259 -14.49 8.26 7.78
CA PRO A 259 -14.42 7.84 6.40
C PRO A 259 -14.12 6.34 6.31
N THR A 260 -15.13 5.53 6.59
CA THR A 260 -15.07 4.07 6.52
C THR A 260 -15.28 3.61 5.08
N TYR A 261 -14.40 2.73 4.59
CA TYR A 261 -14.54 2.17 3.26
C TYR A 261 -13.94 0.77 3.17
N PHE A 262 -14.49 -0.02 2.25
CA PHE A 262 -13.91 -1.29 1.82
C PHE A 262 -13.04 -1.04 0.59
N SER A 263 -11.86 -1.63 0.53
CA SER A 263 -11.04 -1.63 -0.67
C SER A 263 -10.57 -3.02 -1.03
N THR A 264 -10.54 -3.31 -2.33
CA THR A 264 -9.96 -4.54 -2.88
C THR A 264 -9.12 -4.22 -4.09
N GLY A 265 -8.06 -4.98 -4.30
CA GLY A 265 -7.17 -4.75 -5.43
C GLY A 265 -6.48 -6.00 -5.95
N ILE A 266 -5.82 -5.81 -7.08
CA ILE A 266 -4.99 -6.79 -7.76
C ILE A 266 -3.67 -6.11 -8.11
N ALA A 267 -2.54 -6.75 -7.79
CA ALA A 267 -1.23 -6.35 -8.28
C ALA A 267 -0.63 -7.47 -9.13
N TYR A 268 -0.19 -7.16 -10.34
CA TYR A 268 0.34 -8.14 -11.29
C TYR A 268 1.65 -7.67 -11.92
N SER A 269 2.69 -8.49 -11.77
CA SER A 269 3.99 -8.32 -12.40
C SER A 269 4.13 -9.31 -13.57
N PHE A 270 3.83 -8.84 -14.78
CA PHE A 270 3.88 -9.69 -15.98
C PHE A 270 5.32 -10.00 -16.42
N ILE A 271 6.23 -9.05 -16.20
CA ILE A 271 7.68 -9.19 -16.34
C ILE A 271 8.34 -8.57 -15.11
N ARG A 272 9.57 -9.01 -14.79
CA ARG A 272 10.29 -8.56 -13.61
C ARG A 272 10.35 -7.03 -13.42
N PRO A 273 10.55 -6.20 -14.46
CA PRO A 273 10.63 -4.75 -14.28
C PRO A 273 9.30 -4.02 -14.19
N VAL A 274 8.16 -4.66 -14.51
CA VAL A 274 6.89 -3.93 -14.64
C VAL A 274 5.80 -4.57 -13.79
N THR A 275 5.22 -3.75 -12.91
CA THR A 275 4.09 -4.11 -12.07
C THR A 275 2.93 -3.17 -12.36
N ILE A 276 1.73 -3.72 -12.51
CA ILE A 276 0.48 -2.98 -12.66
C ILE A 276 -0.39 -3.27 -11.45
N THR A 277 -1.05 -2.25 -10.92
CA THR A 277 -2.00 -2.36 -9.82
C THR A 277 -3.36 -1.81 -10.24
N LEU A 278 -4.42 -2.45 -9.74
CA LEU A 278 -5.80 -2.05 -9.89
C LEU A 278 -6.46 -2.12 -8.52
N GLU A 279 -7.27 -1.13 -8.19
CA GLU A 279 -7.97 -1.04 -6.92
C GLU A 279 -9.38 -0.51 -7.11
N TYR A 280 -10.32 -1.08 -6.37
CA TYR A 280 -11.70 -0.64 -6.23
C TYR A 280 -11.97 -0.32 -4.76
N GLN A 281 -12.61 0.80 -4.50
CA GLN A 281 -12.94 1.27 -3.17
C GLN A 281 -14.44 1.56 -3.11
N GLN A 282 -15.10 1.08 -2.06
CA GLN A 282 -16.50 1.35 -1.76
C GLN A 282 -16.57 1.98 -0.36
N PRO A 283 -16.71 3.30 -0.27
CA PRO A 283 -17.11 3.97 0.96
C PRO A 283 -18.47 3.51 1.44
N PHE A 284 -18.65 3.49 2.76
CA PHE A 284 -19.94 3.30 3.39
C PHE A 284 -19.95 4.01 4.74
N ASN A 285 -21.00 4.81 4.97
CA ASN A 285 -21.14 5.55 6.21
C ASN A 285 -21.78 4.63 7.28
N LEU A 286 -21.12 4.53 8.45
CA LEU A 286 -21.53 3.63 9.53
C LEU A 286 -22.79 4.10 10.28
N SER A 287 -23.05 5.41 10.32
CA SER A 287 -24.22 5.96 11.01
C SER A 287 -25.46 5.97 10.11
N ASP A 288 -25.30 6.33 8.84
CA ASP A 288 -26.37 6.30 7.84
C ASP A 288 -25.87 5.83 6.49
N LEU A 289 -26.28 4.63 6.08
CA LEU A 289 -25.89 4.06 4.79
C LEU A 289 -26.35 4.88 3.59
N SER A 290 -27.40 5.69 3.71
CA SER A 290 -27.93 6.50 2.61
C SER A 290 -27.02 7.67 2.23
N THR A 291 -26.19 8.14 3.18
CA THR A 291 -25.20 9.21 2.97
C THR A 291 -23.81 8.65 2.66
N SER A 292 -23.73 7.44 2.09
CA SER A 292 -22.45 6.85 1.68
C SER A 292 -21.93 7.49 0.40
N GLU A 293 -20.63 7.75 0.35
CA GLU A 293 -19.95 8.21 -0.86
C GLU A 293 -20.01 7.12 -1.97
N GLN A 294 -19.90 7.57 -3.23
CA GLN A 294 -19.79 6.73 -4.40
C GLN A 294 -18.49 5.93 -4.41
N TRP A 295 -18.43 4.92 -5.27
CA TRP A 295 -17.24 4.11 -5.45
C TRP A 295 -16.08 4.93 -6.02
N ALA A 296 -14.87 4.47 -5.74
CA ALA A 296 -13.65 4.99 -6.35
C ALA A 296 -12.85 3.85 -6.98
N ALA A 297 -12.09 4.17 -8.02
CA ALA A 297 -11.20 3.22 -8.68
C ALA A 297 -9.83 3.85 -8.92
N SER A 298 -8.79 3.05 -8.72
CA SER A 298 -7.42 3.50 -8.90
C SER A 298 -6.62 2.48 -9.70
N THR A 299 -5.63 2.96 -10.45
CA THR A 299 -4.65 2.12 -11.14
C THR A 299 -3.26 2.72 -11.03
N GLY A 300 -2.26 1.86 -10.90
CA GLY A 300 -0.85 2.24 -10.82
C GLY A 300 0.01 1.39 -11.74
N THR A 301 1.11 1.97 -12.21
CA THR A 301 2.16 1.26 -12.94
C THR A 301 3.51 1.61 -12.35
N SER A 302 4.29 0.59 -12.01
CA SER A 302 5.67 0.70 -11.57
C SER A 302 6.59 0.09 -12.62
N VAL A 303 7.60 0.85 -13.06
CA VAL A 303 8.60 0.41 -14.04
C VAL A 303 9.99 0.59 -13.47
N ILE A 304 10.67 -0.52 -13.16
CA ILE A 304 12.07 -0.54 -12.75
C ILE A 304 12.94 -0.29 -13.98
N ILE A 305 13.58 0.87 -14.04
CA ILE A 305 14.46 1.25 -15.14
C ILE A 305 15.88 0.75 -14.88
N THR A 306 16.37 0.93 -13.65
CA THR A 306 17.66 0.44 -13.17
C THR A 306 17.51 -0.10 -11.75
N PRO A 307 18.51 -0.84 -11.20
CA PRO A 307 18.47 -1.29 -9.82
C PRO A 307 18.37 -0.17 -8.76
N PHE A 308 18.64 1.07 -9.16
CA PHE A 308 18.60 2.25 -8.29
C PHE A 308 17.49 3.24 -8.66
N PHE A 309 16.77 3.05 -9.77
CA PHE A 309 15.76 4.00 -10.24
C PHE A 309 14.50 3.30 -10.76
N THR A 310 13.37 3.66 -10.19
CA THR A 310 12.03 3.19 -10.58
C THR A 310 11.17 4.38 -10.96
N MET A 311 10.45 4.27 -12.06
CA MET A 311 9.43 5.24 -12.46
C MET A 311 8.05 4.74 -12.05
N LEU A 312 7.23 5.64 -11.50
CA LEU A 312 5.89 5.35 -11.02
C LEU A 312 4.89 6.27 -11.71
N GLY A 313 3.73 5.74 -12.04
CA GLY A 313 2.60 6.52 -12.53
C GLY A 313 1.30 5.93 -12.04
N GLY A 314 0.30 6.77 -11.84
CA GLY A 314 -0.99 6.33 -11.34
C GLY A 314 -2.12 7.26 -11.71
N PHE A 315 -3.32 6.70 -11.68
CA PHE A 315 -4.57 7.40 -11.92
C PHE A 315 -5.58 6.95 -10.88
N GLN A 316 -6.32 7.90 -10.32
CA GLN A 316 -7.43 7.67 -9.40
C GLN A 316 -8.65 8.46 -9.85
N LEU A 317 -9.80 7.80 -9.80
CA LEU A 317 -11.11 8.41 -9.94
C LEU A 317 -11.86 8.18 -8.62
N ARG A 318 -12.19 9.27 -7.93
CA ARG A 318 -13.02 9.29 -6.73
C ARG A 318 -13.95 10.49 -6.85
N GLY A 319 -15.25 10.23 -6.94
CA GLY A 319 -16.22 11.26 -7.28
C GLY A 319 -15.88 11.94 -8.61
N GLY A 320 -16.23 13.22 -8.75
CA GLY A 320 -15.93 14.05 -9.91
C GLY A 320 -14.49 14.58 -9.97
N SER A 321 -13.60 14.10 -9.09
CA SER A 321 -12.22 14.59 -8.96
C SER A 321 -11.20 13.56 -9.45
N PRO A 322 -10.90 13.50 -10.76
CA PRO A 322 -9.83 12.67 -11.27
C PRO A 322 -8.47 13.15 -10.77
N ARG A 323 -7.54 12.20 -10.60
CA ARG A 323 -6.18 12.45 -10.12
C ARG A 323 -5.18 11.66 -10.93
N LEU A 324 -4.18 12.36 -11.46
CA LEU A 324 -3.05 11.79 -12.16
C LEU A 324 -1.79 12.02 -11.32
N THR A 325 -1.07 10.96 -10.99
CA THR A 325 0.18 11.06 -10.24
C THR A 325 1.32 10.51 -11.07
N MET A 326 2.46 11.21 -11.00
CA MET A 326 3.73 10.76 -11.54
C MET A 326 4.79 10.85 -10.45
N GLY A 327 5.64 9.83 -10.36
CA GLY A 327 6.68 9.78 -9.33
C GLY A 327 7.91 9.01 -9.76
N GLY A 328 8.97 9.16 -8.97
CA GLY A 328 10.21 8.43 -9.14
C GLY A 328 10.78 8.00 -7.80
N GLU A 329 11.38 6.81 -7.78
CA GLU A 329 12.13 6.30 -6.63
C GLU A 329 13.61 6.21 -6.99
N LEU A 330 14.46 6.75 -6.13
CA LEU A 330 15.91 6.70 -6.23
C LEU A 330 16.47 5.99 -5.00
N LYS A 331 17.08 4.82 -5.20
CA LYS A 331 17.79 4.08 -4.15
C LYS A 331 19.26 4.46 -4.14
N TYR A 332 19.72 4.97 -3.01
CA TYR A 332 21.12 5.31 -2.75
C TYR A 332 21.56 4.71 -1.42
N ASN A 333 22.43 3.70 -1.49
CA ASN A 333 22.82 2.85 -0.36
C ASN A 333 21.58 2.26 0.35
N GLU A 334 21.45 2.49 1.66
CA GLU A 334 20.34 2.03 2.49
C GLU A 334 19.13 2.98 2.43
N VAL A 335 19.22 4.12 1.75
CA VAL A 335 18.13 5.11 1.67
C VAL A 335 17.44 5.06 0.31
N THR A 336 16.11 5.07 0.30
CA THR A 336 15.29 5.24 -0.89
C THR A 336 14.56 6.57 -0.80
N PHE A 337 14.80 7.45 -1.76
CA PHE A 337 14.07 8.69 -1.91
C PHE A 337 12.92 8.47 -2.88
N ASN A 338 11.73 8.97 -2.55
CA ASN A 338 10.61 9.04 -3.48
C ASN A 338 10.16 10.49 -3.61
N ILE A 339 9.90 10.92 -4.85
CA ILE A 339 9.40 12.25 -5.17
C ILE A 339 8.22 12.07 -6.11
N ASN A 340 7.07 12.64 -5.76
CA ASN A 340 5.86 12.59 -6.57
C ASN A 340 5.31 13.97 -6.82
N TYR A 341 4.63 14.08 -7.95
CA TYR A 341 3.79 15.19 -8.30
C TYR A 341 2.40 14.68 -8.66
N THR A 342 1.38 15.27 -8.05
CA THR A 342 -0.02 14.88 -8.21
C THR A 342 -0.82 16.01 -8.84
N LEU A 343 -1.38 15.75 -10.01
CA LEU A 343 -2.31 16.62 -10.72
C LEU A 343 -3.74 16.20 -10.40
N ASP A 344 -4.56 17.12 -9.89
CA ASP A 344 -5.98 16.93 -9.61
C ASP A 344 -6.76 18.22 -9.91
N MET A 345 -8.10 18.18 -9.78
CA MET A 345 -8.98 19.33 -10.03
C MET A 345 -8.78 20.50 -9.05
N THR A 346 -8.01 20.30 -7.97
CA THR A 346 -7.72 21.32 -6.95
C THR A 346 -6.29 21.86 -7.06
N SER A 347 -5.41 21.24 -7.85
CA SER A 347 -3.99 21.59 -7.94
C SER A 347 -3.69 22.50 -9.13
N SER A 348 -3.15 23.69 -8.85
CA SER A 348 -2.64 24.58 -9.90
C SER A 348 -1.28 24.10 -10.41
N THR A 349 -0.99 24.33 -11.70
CA THR A 349 0.35 24.19 -12.28
C THR A 349 1.24 25.40 -12.03
N THR A 350 0.66 26.51 -11.58
CA THR A 350 1.35 27.77 -11.30
C THR A 350 0.71 28.49 -10.09
N PRO A 351 1.32 28.46 -8.88
CA PRO A 351 2.50 27.69 -8.51
C PRO A 351 2.26 26.17 -8.56
N ILE A 352 3.34 25.38 -8.67
CA ILE A 352 3.26 23.92 -8.61
C ILE A 352 2.79 23.54 -7.21
N ASN A 353 1.57 23.00 -7.12
CA ASN A 353 0.98 22.58 -5.87
C ASN A 353 0.88 21.05 -5.82
N ARG A 354 1.05 20.45 -4.63
CA ARG A 354 0.98 19.01 -4.36
C ARG A 354 2.21 18.20 -4.77
N ILE A 355 3.31 18.41 -4.03
CA ILE A 355 4.54 17.62 -4.12
C ILE A 355 4.70 16.82 -2.83
N SER A 356 4.92 15.51 -2.97
CA SER A 356 5.29 14.66 -1.83
C SER A 356 6.74 14.21 -1.96
N VAL A 357 7.50 14.31 -0.88
CA VAL A 357 8.86 13.80 -0.78
C VAL A 357 8.93 12.80 0.36
N THR A 358 9.60 11.68 0.13
CA THR A 358 9.78 10.63 1.13
C THR A 358 11.23 10.22 1.19
N ALA A 359 11.74 10.04 2.40
CA ALA A 359 13.02 9.40 2.66
C ALA A 359 12.77 8.13 3.49
N LYS A 360 13.06 6.97 2.89
CA LYS A 360 12.89 5.65 3.49
C LYS A 360 14.24 5.01 3.75
N LEU A 361 14.53 4.69 5.00
CA LEU A 361 15.73 3.98 5.43
C LEU A 361 15.44 2.49 5.56
N ASN A 362 16.26 1.68 4.88
CA ASN A 362 16.26 0.23 4.97
C ASN A 362 17.21 -0.22 6.09
N LEU A 363 16.66 -0.89 7.10
CA LEU A 363 17.38 -1.31 8.30
C LEU A 363 17.78 -2.79 8.28
N GLY A 364 17.68 -3.45 7.12
CA GLY A 364 17.98 -4.87 6.95
C GLY A 364 16.77 -5.77 7.17
N ASP A 365 16.97 -7.08 7.17
CA ASP A 365 15.91 -8.09 7.11
C ASP A 365 15.87 -9.04 8.32
N ASN A 366 16.66 -8.75 9.36
CA ASN A 366 16.85 -9.58 10.56
C ASN A 366 17.39 -11.00 10.26
N GLY A 367 18.26 -11.15 9.25
CA GLY A 367 18.92 -12.44 8.95
C GLY A 367 18.03 -13.44 8.20
N ARG A 368 16.85 -13.01 7.73
CA ARG A 368 15.93 -13.85 6.95
C ARG A 368 16.56 -14.32 5.63
N TYR A 369 17.30 -13.44 4.95
CA TYR A 369 18.00 -13.74 3.72
C TYR A 369 19.13 -14.76 3.95
N GLU A 370 19.90 -14.62 5.02
CA GLU A 370 20.96 -15.58 5.38
C GLU A 370 20.40 -16.97 5.67
N LEU A 371 19.31 -17.04 6.46
CA LEU A 371 18.60 -18.30 6.71
C LEU A 371 18.08 -18.92 5.41
N GLN A 372 17.56 -18.08 4.52
CA GLN A 372 17.07 -18.52 3.22
C GLN A 372 18.20 -19.07 2.34
N GLN A 373 19.35 -18.41 2.28
CA GLN A 373 20.52 -18.91 1.54
C GLN A 373 20.97 -20.26 2.08
N LYS A 374 21.04 -20.43 3.40
CA LYS A 374 21.36 -21.71 4.03
C LYS A 374 20.42 -22.83 3.58
N ILE A 375 19.10 -22.57 3.56
CA ILE A 375 18.10 -23.54 3.08
C ILE A 375 18.33 -23.90 1.60
N ASP A 376 18.60 -22.90 0.76
CA ASP A 376 18.82 -23.11 -0.68
C ASP A 376 20.12 -23.92 -0.95
N GLU A 377 21.17 -23.70 -0.15
CA GLU A 377 22.42 -24.49 -0.18
C GLU A 377 22.21 -25.94 0.28
N MET A 378 21.49 -26.15 1.38
CA MET A 378 21.12 -27.48 1.86
C MET A 378 20.29 -28.23 0.82
N TYR A 379 19.33 -27.56 0.19
CA TYR A 379 18.50 -28.17 -0.85
C TYR A 379 19.34 -28.61 -2.05
N SER A 380 20.26 -27.75 -2.49
CA SER A 380 21.20 -28.05 -3.58
C SER A 380 22.09 -29.24 -3.24
N THR A 381 22.56 -29.33 -1.99
CA THR A 381 23.34 -30.47 -1.49
C THR A 381 22.53 -31.77 -1.53
N GLY A 382 21.26 -31.74 -1.10
CA GLY A 382 20.35 -32.88 -1.19
C GLY A 382 20.12 -33.34 -2.64
N LEU A 383 20.00 -32.42 -3.59
CA LEU A 383 19.91 -32.76 -5.02
C LEU A 383 21.17 -33.47 -5.53
N HIS A 384 22.36 -33.05 -5.09
CA HIS A 384 23.60 -33.74 -5.44
C HIS A 384 23.68 -35.16 -4.88
N LEU A 385 23.27 -35.36 -3.63
CA LEU A 385 23.21 -36.71 -3.02
C LEU A 385 22.20 -37.61 -3.73
N TYR A 386 21.02 -37.08 -4.04
CA TYR A 386 20.00 -37.78 -4.80
C TYR A 386 20.52 -38.21 -6.18
N ALA A 387 21.21 -37.31 -6.89
CA ALA A 387 21.80 -37.60 -8.20
C ALA A 387 22.90 -38.67 -8.12
N ASN A 388 23.61 -38.77 -7.00
CA ASN A 388 24.63 -39.79 -6.75
C ASN A 388 24.06 -41.14 -6.26
N GLY A 389 22.74 -41.25 -6.05
CA GLY A 389 22.08 -42.44 -5.52
C GLY A 389 22.17 -42.59 -4.00
N GLU A 390 22.66 -41.58 -3.27
CA GLU A 390 22.71 -41.57 -1.81
C GLU A 390 21.36 -41.10 -1.23
N LEU A 391 20.31 -41.86 -1.50
CA LEU A 391 18.92 -41.48 -1.26
C LEU A 391 18.60 -41.23 0.21
N GLU A 392 19.09 -42.06 1.14
CA GLU A 392 18.85 -41.89 2.57
C GLU A 392 19.44 -40.57 3.10
N LYS A 393 20.65 -40.22 2.65
CA LYS A 393 21.30 -38.96 3.05
C LYS A 393 20.60 -37.74 2.43
N ALA A 394 20.09 -37.88 1.20
CA ALA A 394 19.28 -36.83 0.58
C ALA A 394 18.00 -36.57 1.40
N ILE A 395 17.33 -37.63 1.86
CA ILE A 395 16.15 -37.53 2.75
C ILE A 395 16.51 -36.88 4.09
N GLU A 396 17.66 -37.24 4.68
CA GLU A 396 18.13 -36.65 5.94
C GLU A 396 18.30 -35.13 5.82
N ILE A 397 19.04 -34.65 4.81
CA ILE A 397 19.25 -33.21 4.60
C ILE A 397 17.93 -32.49 4.31
N TRP A 398 17.07 -33.05 3.46
CA TRP A 398 15.78 -32.44 3.16
C TRP A 398 14.84 -32.43 4.37
N SER A 399 14.93 -33.43 5.26
CA SER A 399 14.17 -33.44 6.51
C SER A 399 14.65 -32.34 7.47
N GLU A 400 15.97 -32.12 7.54
CA GLU A 400 16.55 -31.01 8.32
C GLU A 400 16.05 -29.65 7.80
N ILE A 401 15.91 -29.47 6.48
CA ILE A 401 15.32 -28.24 5.91
C ILE A 401 13.91 -27.99 6.47
N LEU A 402 13.11 -29.03 6.65
CA LEU A 402 11.73 -28.92 7.14
C LEU A 402 11.65 -28.51 8.61
N GLU A 403 12.71 -28.67 9.39
CA GLU A 403 12.80 -28.12 10.75
C GLU A 403 12.86 -26.59 10.74
N TYR A 404 13.55 -26.00 9.76
CA TYR A 404 13.64 -24.55 9.57
C TYR A 404 12.45 -23.98 8.77
N SER A 405 12.00 -24.72 7.76
CA SER A 405 10.92 -24.31 6.85
C SER A 405 9.96 -25.46 6.57
N PRO A 406 8.94 -25.66 7.43
CA PRO A 406 8.04 -26.81 7.34
C PRO A 406 7.24 -26.92 6.05
N ARG A 407 7.09 -25.82 5.29
CA ARG A 407 6.35 -25.74 4.02
C ARG A 407 7.26 -25.49 2.81
N PHE A 408 8.49 -25.97 2.87
CA PHE A 408 9.40 -25.89 1.73
C PHE A 408 9.06 -26.98 0.70
N ASP A 409 8.13 -26.66 -0.21
CA ASP A 409 7.59 -27.59 -1.23
C ASP A 409 8.67 -28.41 -1.98
N PRO A 410 9.83 -27.85 -2.37
CA PRO A 410 10.85 -28.60 -3.09
C PRO A 410 11.48 -29.75 -2.28
N ALA A 411 11.67 -29.57 -0.96
CA ALA A 411 12.20 -30.63 -0.09
C ALA A 411 11.15 -31.71 0.15
N ILE A 412 9.89 -31.33 0.35
CA ILE A 412 8.77 -32.29 0.54
C ILE A 412 8.67 -33.21 -0.69
N ALA A 413 8.64 -32.63 -1.90
CA ALA A 413 8.60 -33.40 -3.14
C ALA A 413 9.87 -34.24 -3.37
N GLY A 414 11.03 -33.71 -2.96
CA GLY A 414 12.30 -34.44 -3.00
C GLY A 414 12.25 -35.70 -2.13
N ILE A 415 11.83 -35.56 -0.87
CA ILE A 415 11.72 -36.68 0.08
C ILE A 415 10.77 -37.75 -0.45
N GLU A 416 9.58 -37.36 -0.92
CA GLU A 416 8.60 -38.29 -1.49
C GLU A 416 9.17 -39.07 -2.68
N SER A 417 9.89 -38.38 -3.57
CA SER A 417 10.56 -39.01 -4.71
C SER A 417 11.67 -39.97 -4.29
N ALA A 418 12.52 -39.60 -3.32
CA ALA A 418 13.59 -40.45 -2.82
C ALA A 418 13.07 -41.68 -2.08
N GLN A 419 12.02 -41.52 -1.28
CA GLN A 419 11.35 -42.63 -0.60
C GLN A 419 10.76 -43.62 -1.61
N SER A 420 10.09 -43.12 -2.64
CA SER A 420 9.54 -43.95 -3.72
C SER A 420 10.64 -44.74 -4.46
N SER A 421 11.79 -44.11 -4.72
CA SER A 421 12.95 -44.78 -5.33
C SER A 421 13.54 -45.87 -4.44
N LEU A 422 13.67 -45.62 -3.13
CA LEU A 422 14.15 -46.61 -2.16
C LEU A 422 13.22 -47.83 -2.05
N GLU A 423 11.91 -47.60 -2.02
CA GLU A 423 10.91 -48.68 -2.00
C GLU A 423 11.01 -49.55 -3.26
N LEU A 424 11.20 -48.92 -4.42
CA LEU A 424 11.38 -49.63 -5.69
C LEU A 424 12.68 -50.46 -5.72
N GLU A 425 13.78 -49.94 -5.19
CA GLU A 425 15.04 -50.70 -5.05
C GLU A 425 14.88 -51.92 -4.13
N GLN A 426 14.21 -51.76 -3.00
CA GLN A 426 13.92 -52.85 -2.08
C GLN A 426 13.07 -53.92 -2.78
N ARG A 427 12.04 -53.50 -3.50
CA ARG A 427 11.16 -54.42 -4.23
C ARG A 427 11.90 -55.21 -5.31
N ILE A 428 12.83 -54.58 -6.03
CA ILE A 428 13.67 -55.27 -7.01
C ILE A 428 14.57 -56.30 -6.33
N LYS A 429 15.19 -55.96 -5.19
CA LYS A 429 16.03 -56.88 -4.44
C LYS A 429 15.24 -58.10 -3.95
N GLU A 430 14.04 -57.89 -3.41
CA GLU A 430 13.14 -58.99 -2.99
C GLU A 430 12.84 -59.95 -4.15
N LEU A 431 12.47 -59.43 -5.32
CA LEU A 431 12.18 -60.23 -6.51
C LEU A 431 13.41 -60.99 -7.03
N GLN A 432 14.60 -60.42 -6.90
CA GLN A 432 15.85 -61.10 -7.25
C GLN A 432 16.22 -62.23 -6.29
N THR A 433 15.80 -62.14 -5.02
CA THR A 433 16.04 -63.20 -4.01
C THR A 433 15.00 -64.32 -4.01
N LEU A 434 13.88 -64.16 -4.72
CA LEU A 434 12.80 -65.15 -4.84
C LEU A 434 12.99 -66.13 -6.02
N ASN A 435 14.00 -65.93 -6.86
CA ASN A 435 14.49 -66.88 -7.86
C ASN A 435 15.77 -67.55 -7.36
#